data_AF-A0AAN4PB52-F1
#
_entry.id   AF-A0AAN4PB52-F1
#
_cell.length_a   1.000
_cell.length_b   1.000
_cell.length_c   1.000
_cell.angle_alpha   90.00
_cell.angle_beta   90.00
_cell.angle_gamma   90.00
#
_symmetry.space_group_name_H-M   'P 1'
#
loop_
_entity.id
_entity.type
_entity.pdbx_description
1 polymer ?
#
loop_
_entity_poly.entity_id
_entity_poly.type
_entity_poly.pdbx_seq_one_letter_code
_entity_poly.pdbx_strand_id
1 'polypeptide(L)'
;MENRSDSATPKPRSDPSGKPNRPDEVAPPTDQNGSQGDKKRKVPAEENASEKSQPTPDRPVSKRKRMEERHQKLRKRGRTPPSAYSRRDADERASAADRNSSTYRSTSPLPPPRSPTPEDQPRQRKRPGGGARMGLVDRETLRRRQEERERAQVEEAMRASQGRGVADVVRQHYNAVPQRGREWRKTESKIKGLRSFNNWVKSTLIQKFSPDEEFLARFNGTKDWAEDGGVPPVEEKRLLVIDLGCGKGGDLGKWQLAPQPVDLYVGLDPAEVSIVQARERYNGMKSGRGNRGRRNPIFHAEFQPKDCFGEWLGDLDIVQQVGIDPNVGPGGSAMSSRWGGGGFDVVASMFTIHYAFESEEKARQMLRNVAGCLKKGGRFLGVCPNSDVISARVAEINAKKKERQAQAKKEKTDEAPEDGEVEEDDGKVEWGNQIYRVRFPVETPEDGIFRPPFGWKYSYFMEEAVEEVPEYVVPWEAFRALTEDYNLELQYRKPFLDIWRDEKDDPELGPLSERMGVRDRATGELLMTEEEKEAASFYHAFCFYKV
;
A
#
# COMPACT_ATOMS: atom_id res chain seq x y z
N MET A 1 -25.52 -16.67 -64.59
CA MET A 1 -25.35 -15.44 -65.39
C MET A 1 -24.36 -14.57 -64.62
N GLU A 2 -23.05 -14.65 -64.82
CA GLU A 2 -22.28 -14.43 -66.07
C GLU A 2 -22.48 -13.00 -66.59
N ASN A 3 -21.47 -12.22 -67.00
CA ASN A 3 -20.04 -12.49 -67.30
C ASN A 3 -19.18 -11.25 -66.89
N ARG A 4 -17.85 -11.36 -66.65
CA ARG A 4 -16.73 -10.92 -67.56
C ARG A 4 -17.02 -9.64 -68.36
N SER A 5 -16.13 -8.65 -68.52
CA SER A 5 -14.69 -8.54 -68.22
C SER A 5 -14.34 -7.09 -67.77
N ASP A 6 -13.12 -6.52 -67.76
CA ASP A 6 -11.82 -6.90 -68.36
C ASP A 6 -10.59 -6.35 -67.59
N SER A 7 -9.48 -6.16 -68.31
CA SER A 7 -8.08 -5.99 -67.93
C SER A 7 -7.44 -4.71 -68.50
N ALA A 8 -6.39 -4.20 -67.85
CA ALA A 8 -5.11 -3.79 -68.49
C ALA A 8 -4.16 -3.03 -67.51
N THR A 9 -2.91 -3.50 -67.42
CA THR A 9 -1.78 -2.77 -66.81
C THR A 9 -0.92 -2.11 -67.90
N PRO A 10 -0.10 -1.10 -67.55
CA PRO A 10 1.25 -1.08 -68.12
C PRO A 10 2.38 -0.64 -67.16
N LYS A 11 3.38 -1.51 -67.04
CA LYS A 11 4.84 -1.24 -67.00
C LYS A 11 5.44 -2.06 -68.18
N PRO A 12 6.67 -1.84 -68.71
CA PRO A 12 7.84 -1.24 -68.04
C PRO A 12 8.71 -0.31 -68.93
N ARG A 13 9.89 0.09 -68.44
CA ARG A 13 11.16 0.13 -69.20
C ARG A 13 12.38 0.31 -68.28
N SER A 14 13.35 -0.61 -68.43
CA SER A 14 14.77 -0.45 -68.09
C SER A 14 15.48 0.32 -69.24
N ASP A 15 16.77 0.67 -69.31
CA ASP A 15 18.06 0.34 -68.64
C ASP A 15 19.09 1.42 -69.14
N PRO A 16 20.45 1.31 -69.10
CA PRO A 16 21.41 0.70 -68.14
C PRO A 16 22.68 1.57 -67.83
N SER A 17 23.52 1.08 -66.89
CA SER A 17 25.01 1.13 -66.86
C SER A 17 25.82 2.45 -66.70
N GLY A 18 26.90 2.41 -65.89
CA GLY A 18 27.98 3.43 -65.90
C GLY A 18 28.92 3.50 -64.65
N LYS A 19 30.01 2.74 -64.65
CA LYS A 19 31.24 2.88 -63.81
C LYS A 19 32.46 2.65 -64.74
N PRO A 20 33.73 2.94 -64.36
CA PRO A 20 34.29 3.66 -63.21
C PRO A 20 35.25 4.82 -63.64
N ASN A 21 35.97 5.46 -62.71
CA ASN A 21 37.41 5.79 -62.92
C ASN A 21 38.17 6.21 -61.64
N ARG A 22 39.43 5.79 -61.59
CA ARG A 22 40.61 6.30 -60.85
C ARG A 22 41.64 6.74 -61.93
N PRO A 23 42.79 7.40 -61.67
CA PRO A 23 43.74 7.22 -60.54
C PRO A 23 44.11 8.59 -59.87
N ASP A 24 45.30 8.93 -59.32
CA ASP A 24 46.64 8.32 -59.30
C ASP A 24 47.53 8.73 -58.08
N GLU A 25 48.82 8.37 -58.11
CA GLU A 25 49.85 8.46 -57.04
C GLU A 25 50.54 9.83 -56.82
N VAL A 26 51.21 10.01 -55.66
CA VAL A 26 52.70 10.14 -55.50
C VAL A 26 53.09 10.40 -54.01
N ALA A 27 54.21 9.82 -53.56
CA ALA A 27 54.90 10.03 -52.26
C ALA A 27 56.42 9.76 -52.46
N PRO A 28 57.31 9.75 -51.44
CA PRO A 28 57.53 10.61 -50.25
C PRO A 28 58.92 11.34 -50.38
N PRO A 29 59.65 11.73 -49.30
CA PRO A 29 60.55 10.79 -48.61
C PRO A 29 60.75 11.02 -47.07
N THR A 30 61.78 10.37 -46.50
CA THR A 30 62.04 10.04 -45.08
C THR A 30 63.10 10.89 -44.36
N ASP A 31 63.14 10.83 -43.01
CA ASP A 31 64.32 10.52 -42.15
C ASP A 31 63.89 10.50 -40.66
N GLN A 32 64.17 9.50 -39.81
CA GLN A 32 65.41 8.87 -39.31
C GLN A 32 66.16 9.61 -38.17
N ASN A 33 65.84 9.25 -36.91
CA ASN A 33 66.74 9.02 -35.74
C ASN A 33 65.91 9.04 -34.43
N GLY A 34 66.27 8.37 -33.32
CA GLY A 34 67.38 7.45 -33.08
C GLY A 34 67.89 7.50 -31.62
N SER A 35 67.94 6.34 -30.94
CA SER A 35 68.71 6.03 -29.71
C SER A 35 68.27 6.55 -28.30
N GLN A 36 67.80 5.59 -27.50
CA GLN A 36 68.31 5.12 -26.17
C GLN A 36 69.22 6.03 -25.29
N GLY A 37 69.08 5.89 -23.96
CA GLY A 37 70.17 6.16 -23.00
C GLY A 37 69.84 6.17 -21.49
N ASP A 38 69.96 5.03 -20.80
CA ASP A 38 69.97 4.95 -19.32
C ASP A 38 71.14 5.72 -18.67
N LYS A 39 70.95 6.26 -17.45
CA LYS A 39 71.63 5.76 -16.22
C LYS A 39 71.36 6.50 -14.90
N LYS A 40 71.38 5.70 -13.83
CA LYS A 40 71.58 5.99 -12.38
C LYS A 40 72.78 6.95 -12.16
N ARG A 41 72.99 7.65 -11.02
CA ARG A 41 73.01 7.11 -9.62
C ARG A 41 73.35 8.21 -8.57
N LYS A 42 72.82 8.05 -7.34
CA LYS A 42 73.37 8.37 -5.99
C LYS A 42 73.70 9.81 -5.51
N VAL A 43 73.13 10.08 -4.32
CA VAL A 43 73.48 10.97 -3.18
C VAL A 43 74.90 10.71 -2.60
N PRO A 44 75.55 11.61 -1.80
CA PRO A 44 75.13 11.85 -0.38
C PRO A 44 75.42 13.22 0.30
N ALA A 45 74.78 13.39 1.48
CA ALA A 45 75.21 14.07 2.73
C ALA A 45 75.39 15.62 2.86
N GLU A 46 74.62 16.16 3.82
CA GLU A 46 74.98 17.09 4.94
C GLU A 46 75.38 18.55 4.63
N GLU A 47 75.05 19.60 5.42
CA GLU A 47 74.43 19.71 6.77
C GLU A 47 73.71 21.07 6.97
N ASN A 48 72.82 21.17 7.99
CA ASN A 48 72.38 22.38 8.74
C ASN A 48 72.01 23.74 8.07
N ALA A 49 70.73 24.18 8.21
CA ALA A 49 70.32 25.31 9.10
C ALA A 49 68.84 25.81 8.93
N SER A 50 68.08 25.73 10.05
CA SER A 50 67.04 26.66 10.56
C SER A 50 65.90 27.32 9.72
N GLU A 51 64.70 27.31 10.36
CA GLU A 51 63.54 28.24 10.29
C GLU A 51 62.31 27.95 9.38
N LYS A 52 61.17 27.66 10.06
CA LYS A 52 59.78 28.14 9.82
C LYS A 52 59.23 28.10 8.37
N SER A 53 58.22 27.28 8.02
CA SER A 53 56.88 27.28 8.61
C SER A 53 55.87 26.42 7.80
N GLN A 54 54.73 26.06 8.42
CA GLN A 54 53.52 25.40 7.89
C GLN A 54 53.62 23.94 7.37
N PRO A 55 52.69 23.06 7.83
CA PRO A 55 52.34 21.82 7.13
C PRO A 55 50.91 21.86 6.54
N THR A 56 50.80 21.52 5.26
CA THR A 56 49.54 21.09 4.61
C THR A 56 49.16 19.64 5.01
N PRO A 57 47.89 19.22 4.86
CA PRO A 57 47.40 17.97 5.44
C PRO A 57 47.37 16.77 4.46
N ASP A 58 47.79 15.60 4.96
CA ASP A 58 47.30 14.25 4.63
C ASP A 58 48.09 13.23 5.52
N ARG A 59 47.62 12.07 5.99
CA ARG A 59 46.38 11.28 5.72
C ARG A 59 46.00 10.45 7.00
N PRO A 60 45.19 9.37 6.99
CA PRO A 60 44.09 9.19 7.94
C PRO A 60 44.39 8.39 9.21
N VAL A 61 43.64 8.66 10.29
CA VAL A 61 43.60 7.83 11.52
C VAL A 61 42.13 7.46 11.87
N SER A 62 41.95 6.30 12.50
CA SER A 62 40.70 5.54 12.52
C SER A 62 39.51 6.18 13.28
N LYS A 63 38.29 5.96 12.76
CA LYS A 63 37.01 6.51 13.29
C LYS A 63 36.64 6.05 14.72
N ARG A 64 37.37 5.11 15.33
CA ARG A 64 36.96 4.48 16.60
C ARG A 64 37.17 5.38 17.83
N LYS A 65 38.07 6.37 17.78
CA LYS A 65 38.45 7.19 18.95
C LYS A 65 37.65 8.49 19.11
N ARG A 66 36.73 8.84 18.18
CA ARG A 66 35.93 10.09 18.26
C ARG A 66 34.53 9.93 18.88
N MET A 67 34.16 8.72 19.28
CA MET A 67 32.84 8.43 19.86
C MET A 67 32.84 8.46 21.40
N GLU A 68 33.94 8.04 22.04
CA GLU A 68 34.01 7.91 23.50
C GLU A 68 34.05 9.26 24.25
N GLU A 69 34.75 10.28 23.72
CA GLU A 69 34.78 11.62 24.35
C GLU A 69 33.43 12.36 24.31
N ARG A 70 32.47 11.92 23.46
CA ARG A 70 31.14 12.54 23.39
C ARG A 70 30.14 11.96 24.38
N HIS A 71 30.45 10.82 25.02
CA HIS A 71 29.53 10.13 25.94
C HIS A 71 29.73 10.44 27.43
N GLN A 72 30.75 11.22 27.81
CA GLN A 72 30.97 11.62 29.22
C GLN A 72 30.42 13.01 29.60
N LYS A 73 29.93 13.81 28.65
CA LYS A 73 29.25 15.09 28.93
C LYS A 73 27.78 15.05 28.49
N LEU A 74 26.93 14.43 29.31
CA LEU A 74 25.51 14.80 29.57
C LEU A 74 24.84 13.79 30.54
N ARG A 75 25.31 13.75 31.79
CA ARG A 75 24.56 13.16 32.93
C ARG A 75 24.51 14.12 34.11
N LYS A 76 23.43 14.92 34.22
CA LYS A 76 22.88 15.44 35.49
C LYS A 76 21.43 15.88 35.27
N ARG A 77 20.58 15.65 36.29
CA ARG A 77 19.12 15.82 36.28
C ARG A 77 18.71 17.29 36.44
N GLY A 78 17.55 17.70 35.89
CA GLY A 78 16.91 18.96 36.29
C GLY A 78 15.67 19.39 35.48
N ARG A 79 14.47 19.03 35.98
CA ARG A 79 13.11 19.63 35.79
C ARG A 79 12.57 19.96 34.38
N THR A 80 11.27 19.66 34.23
CA THR A 80 10.41 19.94 33.07
C THR A 80 10.02 21.42 32.93
N PRO A 81 10.09 22.01 31.72
CA PRO A 81 9.35 23.22 31.35
C PRO A 81 7.98 22.87 30.72
N PRO A 82 6.94 23.73 30.86
CA PRO A 82 5.62 23.48 30.29
C PRO A 82 5.55 23.75 28.78
N SER A 83 4.58 23.11 28.12
CA SER A 83 4.30 23.21 26.69
C SER A 83 3.91 24.64 26.26
N ALA A 84 4.45 25.08 25.13
CA ALA A 84 3.97 26.21 24.35
C ALA A 84 3.12 25.72 23.16
N TYR A 85 2.16 26.54 22.73
CA TYR A 85 1.17 26.31 21.67
C TYR A 85 0.03 25.31 21.95
N SER A 86 -1.06 25.86 22.50
CA SER A 86 -2.36 25.75 21.83
C SER A 86 -2.95 27.15 21.64
N ARG A 87 -3.90 27.29 20.70
CA ARG A 87 -4.65 28.51 20.35
C ARG A 87 -3.90 29.54 19.49
N ARG A 88 -3.99 29.35 18.18
CA ARG A 88 -4.57 30.40 17.33
C ARG A 88 -6.01 30.01 16.98
N ASP A 89 -6.77 31.04 16.62
CA ASP A 89 -8.15 31.06 16.13
C ASP A 89 -9.17 31.45 17.21
N ALA A 90 -9.37 32.76 17.27
CA ALA A 90 -10.43 33.46 17.98
C ALA A 90 -10.84 34.64 17.09
N ASP A 91 -11.95 34.47 16.37
CA ASP A 91 -12.61 35.51 15.60
C ASP A 91 -13.83 35.98 16.41
N GLU A 92 -13.70 37.07 17.16
CA GLU A 92 -14.88 37.79 17.67
C GLU A 92 -14.71 39.32 17.59
N ARG A 93 -15.56 39.87 16.73
CA ARG A 93 -16.35 41.11 16.83
C ARG A 93 -15.91 42.19 17.84
N ALA A 94 -15.87 43.41 17.32
CA ALA A 94 -15.68 44.63 18.08
C ALA A 94 -16.80 44.91 19.09
N SER A 95 -16.45 45.42 20.28
CA SER A 95 -16.80 46.79 20.70
C SER A 95 -16.18 47.12 22.06
N ALA A 96 -15.71 48.36 22.23
CA ALA A 96 -15.14 48.83 23.49
C ALA A 96 -16.23 49.15 24.54
N ALA A 97 -15.91 48.94 25.81
CA ALA A 97 -16.47 49.69 26.94
C ALA A 97 -15.51 49.68 28.15
N ASP A 98 -14.72 50.74 28.23
CA ASP A 98 -14.14 51.41 29.40
C ASP A 98 -13.29 50.69 30.48
N ARG A 99 -12.38 51.47 31.07
CA ARG A 99 -11.49 51.11 32.17
C ARG A 99 -11.86 51.95 33.39
N ASN A 100 -11.87 51.37 34.59
CA ASN A 100 -11.55 52.19 35.77
C ASN A 100 -10.91 51.41 36.93
N SER A 101 -9.97 52.08 37.62
CA SER A 101 -9.39 51.79 38.95
C SER A 101 -8.88 50.35 39.22
N SER A 102 -7.58 50.05 39.38
CA SER A 102 -6.68 50.48 40.47
C SER A 102 -7.23 50.16 41.89
N THR A 103 -6.47 49.63 42.86
CA THR A 103 -5.07 49.15 42.92
C THR A 103 -4.85 48.34 44.22
N TYR A 104 -3.67 47.71 44.37
CA TYR A 104 -3.08 47.15 45.61
C TYR A 104 -3.60 45.84 46.22
N ARG A 105 -2.61 45.02 46.62
CA ARG A 105 -2.75 43.72 47.31
C ARG A 105 -2.76 43.90 48.83
N SER A 106 -3.45 43.02 49.55
CA SER A 106 -2.87 42.37 50.74
C SER A 106 -3.55 41.05 51.12
N THR A 107 -2.67 40.05 51.27
CA THR A 107 -2.66 38.85 52.14
C THR A 107 -3.90 38.46 52.97
N SER A 108 -4.33 37.20 52.82
CA SER A 108 -5.33 36.53 53.66
C SER A 108 -4.85 36.17 55.07
N PRO A 109 -5.75 36.16 56.07
CA PRO A 109 -5.66 35.29 57.26
C PRO A 109 -6.64 34.09 57.24
N LEU A 110 -6.48 33.20 58.22
CA LEU A 110 -7.06 31.85 58.34
C LEU A 110 -8.56 31.80 58.76
N PRO A 111 -9.27 30.68 58.51
CA PRO A 111 -10.70 30.53 58.85
C PRO A 111 -10.96 30.24 60.35
N PRO A 112 -12.10 30.71 60.92
CA PRO A 112 -12.51 30.44 62.30
C PRO A 112 -13.20 29.06 62.49
N PRO A 113 -13.27 28.54 63.74
CA PRO A 113 -13.69 27.16 64.05
C PRO A 113 -15.22 26.95 64.20
N ARG A 114 -15.62 25.67 64.24
CA ARG A 114 -17.01 25.19 64.34
C ARG A 114 -17.66 25.39 65.71
N SER A 115 -18.99 25.50 65.72
CA SER A 115 -19.86 25.41 66.92
C SER A 115 -20.55 24.02 67.00
N PRO A 116 -21.00 23.56 68.19
CA PRO A 116 -21.41 22.17 68.44
C PRO A 116 -22.92 21.88 68.23
N THR A 117 -23.23 20.58 68.32
CA THR A 117 -24.53 19.91 68.12
C THR A 117 -25.56 20.09 69.25
N PRO A 118 -26.87 19.97 68.94
CA PRO A 118 -27.88 19.45 69.86
C PRO A 118 -28.11 17.93 69.65
N GLU A 119 -28.34 17.20 70.75
CA GLU A 119 -28.52 15.74 70.78
C GLU A 119 -29.98 15.28 70.62
N ASP A 120 -30.11 13.97 70.37
CA ASP A 120 -31.23 13.07 70.69
C ASP A 120 -32.67 13.29 70.17
N GLN A 121 -33.01 12.51 69.15
CA GLN A 121 -34.21 11.64 69.20
C GLN A 121 -33.89 10.21 68.67
N PRO A 122 -34.30 9.14 69.38
CA PRO A 122 -33.89 7.77 69.05
C PRO A 122 -34.66 7.20 67.84
N ARG A 123 -33.93 6.81 66.78
CA ARG A 123 -34.51 6.11 65.62
C ARG A 123 -34.48 4.59 65.79
N GLN A 124 -35.60 3.95 65.42
CA GLN A 124 -35.84 2.52 65.63
C GLN A 124 -34.79 1.61 64.93
N ARG A 125 -34.49 0.47 65.57
CA ARG A 125 -33.69 -0.60 64.99
C ARG A 125 -34.41 -1.21 63.77
N LYS A 126 -33.94 -0.91 62.56
CA LYS A 126 -34.35 -1.66 61.35
C LYS A 126 -33.83 -3.10 61.43
N ARG A 127 -34.72 -4.06 61.17
CA ARG A 127 -34.37 -5.48 60.97
C ARG A 127 -33.38 -5.62 59.80
N PRO A 128 -32.50 -6.64 59.79
CA PRO A 128 -31.62 -6.91 58.65
C PRO A 128 -32.44 -7.39 57.45
N GLY A 129 -32.81 -6.46 56.57
CA GLY A 129 -33.58 -6.76 55.36
C GLY A 129 -32.69 -7.25 54.22
N GLY A 130 -32.82 -8.53 53.86
CA GLY A 130 -32.72 -9.09 52.50
C GLY A 130 -31.42 -8.98 51.69
N GLY A 131 -30.51 -8.04 51.99
CA GLY A 131 -29.37 -7.68 51.12
C GLY A 131 -28.21 -8.68 51.08
N ALA A 132 -28.25 -9.74 51.91
CA ALA A 132 -27.16 -10.73 52.04
C ALA A 132 -27.47 -12.08 51.35
N ARG A 133 -28.38 -12.11 50.36
CA ARG A 133 -28.69 -13.30 49.54
C ARG A 133 -28.85 -13.03 48.03
N MET A 134 -28.50 -11.82 47.55
CA MET A 134 -28.32 -11.56 46.11
C MET A 134 -26.84 -11.64 45.76
N GLY A 135 -26.33 -12.86 45.73
CA GLY A 135 -24.91 -13.16 45.51
C GLY A 135 -24.73 -14.59 44.99
N LEU A 136 -25.36 -14.89 43.85
CA LEU A 136 -25.01 -15.99 42.93
C LEU A 136 -25.87 -15.92 41.64
N VAL A 137 -27.04 -15.28 41.71
CA VAL A 137 -27.85 -14.82 40.58
C VAL A 137 -27.35 -13.39 40.24
N ASP A 138 -26.71 -13.10 39.11
CA ASP A 138 -26.50 -13.96 37.94
C ASP A 138 -25.37 -13.44 37.04
N ARG A 139 -24.17 -14.02 37.12
CA ARG A 139 -23.07 -13.66 36.21
C ARG A 139 -23.31 -14.20 34.79
N GLU A 140 -24.16 -15.21 34.67
CA GLU A 140 -24.41 -15.95 33.45
C GLU A 140 -25.49 -15.27 32.61
N THR A 141 -26.63 -14.85 33.18
CA THR A 141 -27.59 -14.02 32.43
C THR A 141 -27.12 -12.59 32.18
N LEU A 142 -26.19 -12.04 32.98
CA LEU A 142 -25.51 -10.80 32.61
C LEU A 142 -24.63 -10.98 31.36
N ARG A 143 -23.89 -12.10 31.27
CA ARG A 143 -23.08 -12.47 30.11
C ARG A 143 -23.96 -12.78 28.89
N ARG A 144 -24.98 -13.64 29.04
CA ARG A 144 -25.95 -14.00 27.98
C ARG A 144 -26.72 -12.78 27.47
N ARG A 145 -27.09 -11.83 28.34
CA ARG A 145 -27.70 -10.54 27.93
C ARG A 145 -26.70 -9.62 27.21
N GLN A 146 -25.41 -9.73 27.50
CA GLN A 146 -24.37 -9.01 26.77
C GLN A 146 -24.13 -9.67 25.40
N GLU A 147 -24.04 -10.99 25.33
CA GLU A 147 -23.94 -11.77 24.09
C GLU A 147 -25.19 -11.61 23.21
N GLU A 148 -26.41 -11.54 23.77
CA GLU A 148 -27.63 -11.16 23.04
C GLU A 148 -27.56 -9.74 22.48
N ARG A 149 -27.04 -8.77 23.24
CA ARG A 149 -26.86 -7.39 22.77
C ARG A 149 -25.81 -7.30 21.68
N GLU A 150 -24.72 -8.05 21.78
CA GLU A 150 -23.67 -8.12 20.76
C GLU A 150 -24.19 -8.84 19.51
N ARG A 151 -24.93 -9.96 19.64
CA ARG A 151 -25.64 -10.63 18.53
C ARG A 151 -26.64 -9.68 17.86
N ALA A 152 -27.46 -8.96 18.63
CA ALA A 152 -28.44 -8.01 18.11
C ALA A 152 -27.77 -6.80 17.42
N GLN A 153 -26.67 -6.27 17.96
CA GLN A 153 -25.89 -5.21 17.30
C GLN A 153 -25.23 -5.69 16.01
N VAL A 154 -24.72 -6.94 15.97
CA VAL A 154 -24.18 -7.54 14.74
C VAL A 154 -25.28 -7.78 13.71
N GLU A 155 -26.46 -8.26 14.11
CA GLU A 155 -27.61 -8.44 13.22
C GLU A 155 -28.17 -7.09 12.72
N GLU A 156 -28.25 -6.08 13.59
CA GLU A 156 -28.67 -4.72 13.22
C GLU A 156 -27.65 -4.05 12.28
N ALA A 157 -26.34 -4.20 12.53
CA ALA A 157 -25.30 -3.76 11.62
C ALA A 157 -25.35 -4.51 10.27
N MET A 158 -25.63 -5.82 10.30
CA MET A 158 -25.79 -6.63 9.09
C MET A 158 -27.02 -6.17 8.28
N ARG A 159 -28.17 -5.96 8.93
CA ARG A 159 -29.41 -5.47 8.31
C ARG A 159 -29.27 -4.01 7.84
N ALA A 160 -28.55 -3.16 8.57
CA ALA A 160 -28.19 -1.81 8.11
C ALA A 160 -27.27 -1.85 6.87
N SER A 161 -26.38 -2.85 6.77
CA SER A 161 -25.55 -3.11 5.58
C SER A 161 -26.30 -3.78 4.41
N GLN A 162 -27.57 -4.16 4.60
CA GLN A 162 -28.47 -4.57 3.52
C GLN A 162 -29.33 -3.40 3.01
N GLY A 163 -29.62 -2.40 3.86
CA GLY A 163 -30.39 -1.21 3.50
C GLY A 163 -29.57 -0.03 2.95
N ARG A 164 -28.23 -0.05 3.13
CA ARG A 164 -27.28 0.87 2.48
C ARG A 164 -26.41 0.04 1.54
N GLY A 165 -26.14 0.55 0.34
CA GLY A 165 -25.26 -0.15 -0.61
C GLY A 165 -23.90 -0.43 0.03
N VAL A 166 -23.32 -1.61 -0.20
CA VAL A 166 -22.07 -2.00 0.46
C VAL A 166 -20.93 -1.01 0.15
N ALA A 167 -20.91 -0.47 -1.07
CA ALA A 167 -20.02 0.62 -1.47
C ALA A 167 -20.13 1.88 -0.58
N ASP A 168 -21.34 2.26 -0.13
CA ASP A 168 -21.51 3.41 0.78
C ASP A 168 -20.96 3.14 2.18
N VAL A 169 -21.08 1.90 2.67
CA VAL A 169 -20.50 1.50 3.96
C VAL A 169 -18.97 1.58 3.90
N VAL A 170 -18.36 1.02 2.85
CA VAL A 170 -16.91 1.09 2.58
C VAL A 170 -16.45 2.55 2.47
N ARG A 171 -17.16 3.37 1.69
CA ARG A 171 -16.89 4.81 1.49
C ARG A 171 -16.97 5.59 2.80
N GLN A 172 -18.02 5.37 3.60
CA GLN A 172 -18.20 6.01 4.91
C GLN A 172 -17.10 5.62 5.89
N HIS A 173 -16.71 4.34 5.93
CA HIS A 173 -15.58 3.87 6.74
C HIS A 173 -14.28 4.61 6.39
N TYR A 174 -13.86 4.59 5.12
CA TYR A 174 -12.62 5.25 4.72
C TYR A 174 -12.64 6.77 4.92
N ASN A 175 -13.79 7.43 4.77
CA ASN A 175 -13.95 8.85 5.13
C ASN A 175 -13.73 9.07 6.65
N ALA A 176 -14.26 8.19 7.50
CA ALA A 176 -14.19 8.31 8.96
C ALA A 176 -12.81 7.98 9.56
N VAL A 177 -12.01 7.08 8.96
CA VAL A 177 -10.71 6.66 9.51
C VAL A 177 -9.76 7.86 9.72
N PRO A 178 -9.36 8.17 10.98
CA PRO A 178 -8.63 9.40 11.30
C PRO A 178 -7.17 9.39 10.83
N GLN A 179 -6.68 10.54 10.36
CA GLN A 179 -5.26 10.70 10.00
C GLN A 179 -4.37 10.84 11.25
N ARG A 180 -3.85 9.70 11.75
CA ARG A 180 -2.91 9.68 12.89
C ARG A 180 -1.46 10.14 12.55
N GLY A 181 -1.16 10.48 11.29
CA GLY A 181 0.16 11.02 10.87
C GLY A 181 1.24 9.99 10.56
N ARG A 182 2.44 10.44 10.15
CA ARG A 182 3.58 9.54 9.81
C ARG A 182 4.37 9.07 11.04
N GLU A 183 4.56 9.93 12.03
CA GLU A 183 5.35 9.59 13.22
C GLU A 183 4.64 8.52 14.06
N TRP A 184 3.35 8.72 14.37
CA TRP A 184 2.53 7.74 15.08
C TRP A 184 2.58 6.32 14.45
N ARG A 185 2.55 6.23 13.12
CA ARG A 185 2.66 4.93 12.40
C ARG A 185 3.99 4.21 12.61
N LYS A 186 5.04 4.92 13.04
CA LYS A 186 6.37 4.36 13.35
C LYS A 186 6.57 4.13 14.85
N THR A 187 5.99 4.99 15.70
CA THR A 187 6.25 5.02 17.14
C THR A 187 5.22 4.25 17.96
N GLU A 188 3.92 4.41 17.63
CA GLU A 188 2.80 4.10 18.52
C GLU A 188 1.78 3.12 17.94
N SER A 189 1.77 2.92 16.61
CA SER A 189 0.91 1.92 15.96
C SER A 189 1.27 0.51 16.41
N LYS A 190 0.26 -0.25 16.86
CA LYS A 190 0.42 -1.65 17.26
C LYS A 190 0.84 -2.55 16.09
N ILE A 191 0.28 -2.30 14.90
CA ILE A 191 0.59 -3.04 13.66
C ILE A 191 1.69 -2.36 12.81
N LYS A 192 2.69 -1.74 13.45
CA LYS A 192 3.74 -0.98 12.75
C LYS A 192 4.62 -1.86 11.84
N GLY A 193 4.89 -3.11 12.20
CA GLY A 193 5.68 -4.04 11.40
C GLY A 193 4.93 -4.40 10.12
N LEU A 194 3.67 -4.80 10.27
CA LEU A 194 2.73 -5.08 9.17
C LEU A 194 2.55 -3.87 8.25
N ARG A 195 2.42 -2.65 8.79
CA ARG A 195 2.35 -1.42 7.97
C ARG A 195 3.62 -1.17 7.16
N SER A 196 4.80 -1.34 7.76
CA SER A 196 6.07 -1.20 7.04
C SER A 196 6.21 -2.27 5.95
N PHE A 197 5.87 -3.52 6.27
CA PHE A 197 5.92 -4.66 5.38
C PHE A 197 4.97 -4.53 4.19
N ASN A 198 3.68 -4.24 4.42
CA ASN A 198 2.70 -4.02 3.35
C ASN A 198 3.09 -2.84 2.45
N ASN A 199 3.72 -1.81 3.00
CA ASN A 199 4.27 -0.73 2.18
C ASN A 199 5.48 -1.17 1.36
N TRP A 200 6.36 -2.03 1.89
CA TRP A 200 7.52 -2.54 1.15
C TRP A 200 7.09 -3.50 0.04
N VAL A 201 6.15 -4.42 0.28
CA VAL A 201 5.58 -5.31 -0.76
C VAL A 201 5.00 -4.48 -1.92
N LYS A 202 4.27 -3.39 -1.63
CA LYS A 202 3.78 -2.47 -2.67
C LYS A 202 4.91 -1.73 -3.40
N SER A 203 5.98 -1.32 -2.70
CA SER A 203 7.16 -0.73 -3.34
C SER A 203 7.84 -1.74 -4.28
N THR A 204 8.03 -2.97 -3.83
CA THR A 204 8.55 -4.09 -4.62
C THR A 204 7.74 -4.33 -5.89
N LEU A 205 6.39 -4.42 -5.77
CA LEU A 205 5.52 -4.64 -6.93
C LEU A 205 5.63 -3.49 -7.94
N ILE A 206 5.61 -2.24 -7.48
CA ILE A 206 5.78 -1.06 -8.35
C ILE A 206 7.17 -1.07 -9.00
N GLN A 207 8.25 -1.26 -8.23
CA GLN A 207 9.60 -1.18 -8.76
C GLN A 207 9.93 -2.28 -9.77
N LYS A 208 9.47 -3.53 -9.53
CA LYS A 208 9.74 -4.65 -10.45
C LYS A 208 8.87 -4.64 -11.71
N PHE A 209 7.61 -4.21 -11.62
CA PHE A 209 6.63 -4.43 -12.70
C PHE A 209 6.07 -3.16 -13.34
N SER A 210 6.26 -1.95 -12.79
CA SER A 210 5.89 -0.72 -13.50
C SER A 210 6.77 -0.38 -14.72
N PRO A 211 8.09 -0.68 -14.75
CA PRO A 211 8.91 -0.32 -15.91
C PRO A 211 8.55 -1.11 -17.16
N ASP A 212 8.66 -0.47 -18.33
CA ASP A 212 8.44 -1.11 -19.62
C ASP A 212 9.61 -2.01 -20.06
N GLU A 213 9.36 -2.85 -21.06
CA GLU A 213 10.36 -3.82 -21.55
C GLU A 213 11.60 -3.14 -22.14
N GLU A 214 11.42 -1.96 -22.76
CA GLU A 214 12.50 -1.20 -23.36
C GLU A 214 13.41 -0.60 -22.28
N PHE A 215 12.81 -0.07 -21.20
CA PHE A 215 13.53 0.36 -20.00
C PHE A 215 14.32 -0.82 -19.41
N LEU A 216 13.67 -1.96 -19.14
CA LEU A 216 14.34 -3.14 -18.57
C LEU A 216 15.47 -3.67 -19.47
N ALA A 217 15.29 -3.65 -20.79
CA ALA A 217 16.33 -4.04 -21.75
C ALA A 217 17.56 -3.12 -21.69
N ARG A 218 17.38 -1.80 -21.53
CA ARG A 218 18.49 -0.84 -21.39
C ARG A 218 19.31 -1.06 -20.11
N PHE A 219 18.65 -1.36 -18.99
CA PHE A 219 19.31 -1.59 -17.70
C PHE A 219 19.95 -2.98 -17.58
N ASN A 220 19.42 -3.99 -18.26
CA ASN A 220 20.00 -5.33 -18.29
C ASN A 220 21.10 -5.48 -19.37
N GLY A 221 20.91 -4.86 -20.55
CA GLY A 221 21.81 -5.01 -21.71
C GLY A 221 23.07 -4.16 -21.69
N THR A 222 23.20 -3.21 -20.75
CA THR A 222 24.39 -2.33 -20.64
C THR A 222 25.64 -3.02 -20.11
N LYS A 223 25.59 -4.32 -19.79
CA LYS A 223 26.72 -5.05 -19.18
C LYS A 223 27.70 -5.68 -20.17
N ASP A 224 27.29 -5.96 -21.41
CA ASP A 224 28.04 -6.84 -22.31
C ASP A 224 28.52 -6.19 -23.64
N TRP A 225 28.06 -5.00 -24.03
CA TRP A 225 28.24 -4.49 -25.42
C TRP A 225 28.77 -3.05 -25.59
N ALA A 226 29.13 -2.34 -24.52
CA ALA A 226 29.43 -0.90 -24.60
C ALA A 226 30.81 -0.50 -24.01
N GLU A 227 31.91 -0.89 -24.67
CA GLU A 227 33.22 -0.25 -24.43
C GLU A 227 33.51 0.95 -25.36
N ASP A 228 32.87 1.09 -26.53
CA ASP A 228 33.24 2.16 -27.49
C ASP A 228 32.08 2.70 -28.38
N GLY A 229 30.82 2.48 -27.98
CA GLY A 229 29.64 2.91 -28.73
C GLY A 229 28.67 3.74 -27.90
N GLY A 230 28.71 5.06 -28.04
CA GLY A 230 27.76 5.95 -27.37
C GLY A 230 26.33 5.68 -27.83
N VAL A 231 25.47 5.20 -26.93
CA VAL A 231 24.04 4.99 -27.20
C VAL A 231 23.41 6.33 -27.60
N PRO A 232 22.70 6.43 -28.74
CA PRO A 232 22.06 7.68 -29.13
C PRO A 232 21.04 8.10 -28.05
N PRO A 233 20.85 9.41 -27.80
CA PRO A 233 19.92 9.89 -26.80
C PRO A 233 18.47 9.64 -27.25
N VAL A 234 17.96 8.44 -26.98
CA VAL A 234 16.53 8.13 -27.10
C VAL A 234 15.80 8.88 -26.01
N GLU A 235 14.69 9.55 -26.34
CA GLU A 235 13.86 10.23 -25.35
C GLU A 235 13.49 9.26 -24.22
N GLU A 236 13.66 9.71 -22.98
CA GLU A 236 13.37 8.90 -21.80
C GLU A 236 11.85 8.78 -21.65
N LYS A 237 11.28 7.75 -22.27
CA LYS A 237 9.86 7.43 -22.20
C LYS A 237 9.44 7.30 -20.73
N ARG A 238 8.40 8.04 -20.36
CA ARG A 238 7.87 8.10 -19.00
C ARG A 238 6.55 7.37 -18.87
N LEU A 239 6.26 6.92 -17.66
CA LEU A 239 5.05 6.16 -17.37
C LEU A 239 3.82 7.06 -17.23
N LEU A 240 2.72 6.64 -17.85
CA LEU A 240 1.38 7.13 -17.56
C LEU A 240 0.66 6.11 -16.67
N VAL A 241 0.25 6.52 -15.47
CA VAL A 241 -0.24 5.64 -14.40
C VAL A 241 -1.65 6.02 -13.97
N ILE A 242 -2.51 5.03 -13.76
CA ILE A 242 -3.82 5.18 -13.09
C ILE A 242 -3.91 4.27 -11.87
N ASP A 243 -4.40 4.79 -10.74
CA ASP A 243 -4.40 4.14 -9.42
C ASP A 243 -5.84 4.04 -8.91
N LEU A 244 -6.40 2.83 -8.96
CA LEU A 244 -7.80 2.51 -8.72
C LEU A 244 -8.06 2.23 -7.23
N GLY A 245 -8.79 3.14 -6.60
CA GLY A 245 -8.92 3.22 -5.15
C GLY A 245 -7.60 3.67 -4.51
N CYS A 246 -7.05 4.79 -4.98
CA CYS A 246 -5.78 5.36 -4.49
C CYS A 246 -5.83 5.77 -3.01
N GLY A 247 -7.02 5.79 -2.41
CA GLY A 247 -7.30 6.20 -1.05
C GLY A 247 -6.73 7.59 -0.78
N LYS A 248 -6.15 7.74 0.41
CA LYS A 248 -5.55 8.99 0.90
C LYS A 248 -4.17 9.26 0.26
N GLY A 249 -3.90 8.77 -0.96
CA GLY A 249 -2.60 8.91 -1.66
C GLY A 249 -1.48 8.12 -0.99
N GLY A 250 -1.71 6.85 -0.65
CA GLY A 250 -0.75 6.00 0.08
C GLY A 250 0.54 5.70 -0.69
N ASP A 251 0.45 5.67 -2.02
CA ASP A 251 1.50 5.15 -2.90
C ASP A 251 2.19 6.23 -3.76
N LEU A 252 1.77 7.50 -3.64
CA LEU A 252 2.40 8.65 -4.32
C LEU A 252 3.93 8.71 -4.15
N GLY A 253 4.42 8.44 -2.93
CA GLY A 253 5.85 8.41 -2.64
C GLY A 253 6.58 7.19 -3.21
N LYS A 254 5.85 6.13 -3.58
CA LYS A 254 6.41 4.95 -4.26
C LYS A 254 6.52 5.22 -5.76
N TRP A 255 5.49 5.83 -6.36
CA TRP A 255 5.52 6.30 -7.74
C TRP A 255 6.61 7.36 -7.99
N GLN A 256 6.90 8.24 -7.01
CA GLN A 256 8.03 9.16 -7.10
C GLN A 256 9.40 8.45 -7.03
N LEU A 257 9.44 7.21 -6.55
CA LEU A 257 10.64 6.37 -6.40
C LEU A 257 10.57 5.12 -7.30
N ALA A 258 9.74 5.15 -8.34
CA ALA A 258 9.74 4.12 -9.38
C ALA A 258 11.02 4.22 -10.23
N PRO A 259 11.55 3.12 -10.79
CA PRO A 259 12.81 3.16 -11.53
C PRO A 259 12.67 3.94 -12.83
N GLN A 260 11.58 3.70 -13.57
CA GLN A 260 11.20 4.51 -14.72
C GLN A 260 10.39 5.73 -14.24
N PRO A 261 10.76 6.97 -14.63
CA PRO A 261 10.04 8.16 -14.18
C PRO A 261 8.57 8.17 -14.63
N VAL A 262 7.68 8.54 -13.73
CA VAL A 262 6.26 8.83 -14.03
C VAL A 262 6.14 10.24 -14.59
N ASP A 263 5.29 10.44 -15.60
CA ASP A 263 4.90 11.78 -16.09
C ASP A 263 3.51 12.17 -15.59
N LEU A 264 2.55 11.26 -15.68
CA LEU A 264 1.17 11.42 -15.24
C LEU A 264 0.78 10.34 -14.24
N TYR A 265 0.13 10.76 -13.14
CA TYR A 265 -0.55 9.90 -12.18
C TYR A 265 -2.03 10.32 -12.05
N VAL A 266 -2.96 9.42 -12.31
CA VAL A 266 -4.40 9.63 -12.12
C VAL A 266 -4.88 8.80 -10.93
N GLY A 267 -5.13 9.44 -9.79
CA GLY A 267 -5.65 8.79 -8.59
C GLY A 267 -7.17 8.86 -8.52
N LEU A 268 -7.84 7.70 -8.50
CA LEU A 268 -9.29 7.58 -8.46
C LEU A 268 -9.74 6.84 -7.21
N ASP A 269 -10.83 7.28 -6.58
CA ASP A 269 -11.38 6.66 -5.37
C ASP A 269 -12.84 7.12 -5.14
N PRO A 270 -13.79 6.27 -4.73
CA PRO A 270 -15.16 6.70 -4.43
C PRO A 270 -15.27 7.61 -3.18
N ALA A 271 -14.27 7.59 -2.29
CA ALA A 271 -14.24 8.41 -1.09
C ALA A 271 -13.65 9.81 -1.38
N GLU A 272 -14.52 10.79 -1.62
CA GLU A 272 -14.14 12.18 -1.88
C GLU A 272 -13.19 12.78 -0.82
N VAL A 273 -13.38 12.48 0.47
CA VAL A 273 -12.46 12.93 1.53
C VAL A 273 -11.07 12.32 1.37
N SER A 274 -10.98 11.07 0.90
CA SER A 274 -9.71 10.44 0.55
C SER A 274 -9.04 11.13 -0.63
N ILE A 275 -9.79 11.48 -1.67
CA ILE A 275 -9.32 12.25 -2.84
C ILE A 275 -8.77 13.63 -2.45
N VAL A 276 -9.48 14.37 -1.60
CA VAL A 276 -8.99 15.67 -1.09
C VAL A 276 -7.66 15.48 -0.33
N GLN A 277 -7.58 14.49 0.57
CA GLN A 277 -6.37 14.21 1.35
C GLN A 277 -5.20 13.70 0.48
N ALA A 278 -5.47 12.97 -0.61
CA ALA A 278 -4.48 12.55 -1.58
C ALA A 278 -3.90 13.76 -2.34
N ARG A 279 -4.77 14.68 -2.78
CA ARG A 279 -4.40 15.94 -3.44
C ARG A 279 -3.58 16.86 -2.52
N GLU A 280 -3.97 16.99 -1.26
CA GLU A 280 -3.20 17.71 -0.23
C GLU A 280 -1.81 17.11 -0.03
N ARG A 281 -1.71 15.77 0.05
CA ARG A 281 -0.42 15.08 0.19
C ARG A 281 0.50 15.30 -1.00
N TYR A 282 -0.04 15.18 -2.22
CA TYR A 282 0.69 15.49 -3.45
C TYR A 282 1.17 16.95 -3.48
N ASN A 283 0.30 17.90 -3.14
CA ASN A 283 0.67 19.32 -3.03
C ASN A 283 1.77 19.55 -2.00
N GLY A 284 1.73 18.86 -0.86
CA GLY A 284 2.80 18.84 0.13
C GLY A 284 4.13 18.35 -0.44
N MET A 285 4.12 17.26 -1.21
CA MET A 285 5.30 16.74 -1.91
C MET A 285 5.85 17.73 -2.96
N LYS A 286 4.97 18.37 -3.75
CA LYS A 286 5.29 19.36 -4.78
C LYS A 286 5.79 20.71 -4.22
N SER A 287 5.35 21.08 -3.02
CA SER A 287 5.82 22.27 -2.29
C SER A 287 7.10 22.04 -1.48
N GLY A 288 7.44 20.78 -1.20
CA GLY A 288 8.60 20.40 -0.41
C GLY A 288 9.90 20.91 -1.02
N ARG A 289 10.68 21.67 -0.23
CA ARG A 289 12.08 21.97 -0.56
C ARG A 289 12.92 20.76 -0.20
N GLY A 290 13.66 20.20 -1.16
CA GLY A 290 14.60 19.12 -0.89
C GLY A 290 15.78 19.60 -0.03
N ASN A 291 16.66 18.68 0.40
CA ASN A 291 17.83 18.96 1.25
C ASN A 291 18.81 20.05 0.73
N ARG A 292 18.64 20.54 -0.50
CA ARG A 292 19.44 21.61 -1.13
C ARG A 292 18.61 22.84 -1.52
N GLY A 293 17.41 23.02 -0.97
CA GLY A 293 16.55 24.19 -1.21
C GLY A 293 15.85 24.24 -2.57
N ARG A 294 16.29 23.44 -3.55
CA ARG A 294 15.58 23.24 -4.83
C ARG A 294 14.30 22.43 -4.63
N ARG A 295 13.28 22.70 -5.45
CA ARG A 295 12.14 21.80 -5.65
C ARG A 295 12.64 20.52 -6.32
N ASN A 296 12.22 19.37 -5.83
CA ASN A 296 12.35 18.14 -6.61
C ASN A 296 11.27 18.18 -7.72
N PRO A 297 11.61 17.87 -8.98
CA PRO A 297 10.58 17.58 -9.97
C PRO A 297 9.74 16.39 -9.50
N ILE A 298 8.44 16.44 -9.76
CA ILE A 298 7.45 15.41 -9.46
C ILE A 298 6.50 15.34 -10.67
N PHE A 299 5.99 14.14 -10.95
CA PHE A 299 4.96 13.90 -11.97
C PHE A 299 3.77 14.85 -11.83
N HIS A 300 3.09 15.12 -12.94
CA HIS A 300 1.76 15.71 -12.91
C HIS A 300 0.78 14.71 -12.30
N ALA A 301 -0.15 15.19 -11.46
CA ALA A 301 -1.09 14.32 -10.78
C ALA A 301 -2.49 14.91 -10.76
N GLU A 302 -3.47 14.09 -11.11
CA GLU A 302 -4.88 14.42 -11.05
C GLU A 302 -5.60 13.45 -10.10
N PHE A 303 -6.60 13.97 -9.40
CA PHE A 303 -7.34 13.21 -8.39
C PHE A 303 -8.83 13.49 -8.52
N GLN A 304 -9.64 12.47 -8.80
CA GLN A 304 -11.07 12.62 -9.02
C GLN A 304 -11.88 11.56 -8.25
N PRO A 305 -13.02 11.91 -7.63
CA PRO A 305 -13.90 10.93 -7.03
C PRO A 305 -14.61 10.12 -8.13
N LYS A 306 -14.46 8.80 -8.13
CA LYS A 306 -15.06 7.91 -9.16
C LYS A 306 -15.21 6.48 -8.61
N ASP A 307 -16.37 5.86 -8.84
CA ASP A 307 -16.49 4.41 -8.68
C ASP A 307 -15.79 3.71 -9.85
N CYS A 308 -14.64 3.11 -9.57
CA CYS A 308 -13.80 2.44 -10.57
C CYS A 308 -14.33 1.06 -10.99
N PHE A 309 -15.36 0.54 -10.32
CA PHE A 309 -15.87 -0.81 -10.50
C PHE A 309 -17.34 -0.82 -10.96
N GLY A 310 -18.14 0.18 -10.57
CA GLY A 310 -19.52 0.36 -11.03
C GLY A 310 -19.67 1.27 -12.27
N GLU A 311 -18.75 2.20 -12.52
CA GLU A 311 -18.88 3.22 -13.58
C GLU A 311 -17.80 3.10 -14.66
N TRP A 312 -17.99 3.77 -15.79
CA TRP A 312 -17.02 3.84 -16.89
C TRP A 312 -15.97 4.92 -16.64
N LEU A 313 -14.67 4.59 -16.79
CA LEU A 313 -13.61 5.58 -16.61
C LEU A 313 -13.47 6.56 -17.78
N GLY A 314 -14.01 6.23 -18.95
CA GLY A 314 -14.00 7.12 -20.11
C GLY A 314 -14.94 8.32 -19.98
N ASP A 315 -15.67 8.47 -18.88
CA ASP A 315 -16.39 9.71 -18.54
C ASP A 315 -15.44 10.83 -18.06
N LEU A 316 -14.17 10.51 -17.78
CA LEU A 316 -13.19 11.45 -17.23
C LEU A 316 -12.32 12.05 -18.34
N ASP A 317 -12.30 13.39 -18.44
CA ASP A 317 -11.54 14.13 -19.47
C ASP A 317 -10.07 13.67 -19.60
N ILE A 318 -9.37 13.49 -18.48
CA ILE A 318 -7.96 13.06 -18.46
C ILE A 318 -7.77 11.63 -18.99
N VAL A 319 -8.76 10.75 -18.79
CA VAL A 319 -8.73 9.37 -19.31
C VAL A 319 -9.04 9.36 -20.80
N GLN A 320 -9.96 10.20 -21.28
CA GLN A 320 -10.21 10.40 -22.71
C GLN A 320 -8.98 10.97 -23.44
N GLN A 321 -8.31 11.96 -22.85
CA GLN A 321 -7.12 12.62 -23.42
C GLN A 321 -5.92 11.67 -23.55
N VAL A 322 -5.71 10.79 -22.59
CA VAL A 322 -4.66 9.75 -22.65
C VAL A 322 -5.07 8.60 -23.57
N GLY A 323 -6.34 8.23 -23.56
CA GLY A 323 -6.92 7.18 -24.40
C GLY A 323 -7.42 5.98 -23.59
N ILE A 324 -8.64 5.54 -23.94
CA ILE A 324 -9.32 4.36 -23.38
C ILE A 324 -10.09 3.65 -24.51
N ASP A 325 -9.93 2.34 -24.66
CA ASP A 325 -10.67 1.55 -25.67
C ASP A 325 -12.05 1.10 -25.13
N PRO A 326 -13.17 1.61 -25.67
CA PRO A 326 -14.51 1.21 -25.23
C PRO A 326 -14.92 -0.19 -25.71
N ASN A 327 -14.21 -0.78 -26.68
CA ASN A 327 -14.54 -2.05 -27.32
C ASN A 327 -13.74 -3.24 -26.77
N VAL A 328 -13.04 -3.07 -25.65
CA VAL A 328 -12.29 -4.14 -24.98
C VAL A 328 -13.24 -5.14 -24.30
N GLY A 329 -12.84 -6.42 -24.28
CA GLY A 329 -13.55 -7.49 -23.58
C GLY A 329 -14.39 -8.41 -24.49
N PRO A 330 -15.27 -9.24 -23.91
CA PRO A 330 -16.14 -10.14 -24.65
C PRO A 330 -17.00 -9.40 -25.69
N GLY A 331 -16.99 -9.88 -26.94
CA GLY A 331 -17.69 -9.23 -28.05
C GLY A 331 -16.93 -8.08 -28.71
N GLY A 332 -15.72 -7.74 -28.23
CA GLY A 332 -14.81 -6.83 -28.90
C GLY A 332 -14.42 -7.31 -30.31
N SER A 333 -14.14 -6.38 -31.22
CA SER A 333 -13.73 -6.75 -32.58
C SER A 333 -12.31 -7.33 -32.59
N ALA A 334 -12.05 -8.28 -33.50
CA ALA A 334 -10.69 -8.79 -33.73
C ALA A 334 -9.70 -7.71 -34.20
N MET A 335 -10.19 -6.51 -34.57
CA MET A 335 -9.38 -5.34 -34.85
C MET A 335 -8.98 -4.61 -33.54
N SER A 336 -9.87 -4.47 -32.55
CA SER A 336 -9.52 -3.98 -31.21
C SER A 336 -8.50 -4.89 -30.52
N SER A 337 -8.67 -6.21 -30.59
CA SER A 337 -7.68 -7.15 -30.01
C SER A 337 -6.31 -7.14 -30.70
N ARG A 338 -6.14 -6.44 -31.84
CA ARG A 338 -4.87 -6.35 -32.57
C ARG A 338 -4.26 -4.94 -32.58
N TRP A 339 -5.10 -3.91 -32.58
CA TRP A 339 -4.71 -2.51 -32.79
C TRP A 339 -5.37 -1.54 -31.79
N GLY A 340 -6.22 -2.03 -30.89
CA GLY A 340 -6.86 -1.26 -29.82
C GLY A 340 -6.05 -1.28 -28.52
N GLY A 341 -6.72 -0.87 -27.44
CA GLY A 341 -6.11 -0.53 -26.15
C GLY A 341 -6.09 0.98 -25.87
N GLY A 342 -5.84 1.34 -24.62
CA GLY A 342 -5.77 2.73 -24.16
C GLY A 342 -4.36 3.33 -24.28
N GLY A 343 -4.10 4.42 -23.55
CA GLY A 343 -2.79 5.09 -23.55
C GLY A 343 -1.89 4.79 -22.34
N PHE A 344 -2.45 4.28 -21.24
CA PHE A 344 -1.73 4.13 -19.96
C PHE A 344 -0.73 2.97 -19.99
N ASP A 345 0.44 3.16 -19.38
CA ASP A 345 1.47 2.11 -19.20
C ASP A 345 1.09 1.18 -18.04
N VAL A 346 0.50 1.72 -16.97
CA VAL A 346 0.23 0.96 -15.74
C VAL A 346 -1.13 1.34 -15.15
N VAL A 347 -1.92 0.30 -14.83
CA VAL A 347 -3.07 0.38 -13.93
C VAL A 347 -2.68 -0.29 -12.62
N ALA A 348 -2.92 0.36 -11.48
CA ALA A 348 -2.70 -0.21 -10.16
C ALA A 348 -4.01 -0.33 -9.39
N SER A 349 -4.17 -1.40 -8.60
CA SER A 349 -5.32 -1.61 -7.71
C SER A 349 -4.85 -2.28 -6.42
N MET A 350 -4.50 -1.45 -5.44
CA MET A 350 -3.78 -1.87 -4.23
C MET A 350 -4.74 -2.06 -3.06
N PHE A 351 -5.08 -3.31 -2.75
CA PHE A 351 -6.09 -3.69 -1.74
C PHE A 351 -7.52 -3.22 -2.12
N THR A 352 -7.90 -3.28 -3.40
CA THR A 352 -9.20 -2.74 -3.85
C THR A 352 -10.03 -3.65 -4.76
N ILE A 353 -9.46 -4.57 -5.57
CA ILE A 353 -10.25 -5.41 -6.50
C ILE A 353 -11.33 -6.28 -5.83
N HIS A 354 -11.18 -6.62 -4.55
CA HIS A 354 -12.13 -7.48 -3.85
C HIS A 354 -13.50 -6.80 -3.62
N TYR A 355 -13.59 -5.46 -3.70
CA TYR A 355 -14.87 -4.76 -3.68
C TYR A 355 -15.64 -4.91 -5.02
N ALA A 356 -14.95 -5.21 -6.13
CA ALA A 356 -15.60 -5.47 -7.41
C ALA A 356 -16.29 -6.85 -7.46
N PHE A 357 -15.89 -7.78 -6.60
CA PHE A 357 -16.44 -9.15 -6.52
C PHE A 357 -17.80 -9.24 -5.80
N GLU A 358 -18.44 -8.11 -5.51
CA GLU A 358 -19.84 -8.03 -5.12
C GLU A 358 -20.77 -8.67 -6.17
N SER A 359 -20.49 -8.47 -7.46
CA SER A 359 -21.26 -9.05 -8.56
C SER A 359 -20.40 -9.26 -9.82
N GLU A 360 -20.90 -10.07 -10.77
CA GLU A 360 -20.22 -10.31 -12.05
C GLU A 360 -20.11 -9.02 -12.87
N GLU A 361 -21.16 -8.18 -12.86
CA GLU A 361 -21.21 -6.93 -13.60
C GLU A 361 -20.10 -5.97 -13.15
N LYS A 362 -19.89 -5.83 -11.83
CA LYS A 362 -18.82 -4.99 -11.26
C LYS A 362 -17.43 -5.55 -11.56
N ALA A 363 -17.24 -6.86 -11.44
CA ALA A 363 -15.96 -7.49 -11.79
C ALA A 363 -15.62 -7.31 -13.29
N ARG A 364 -16.61 -7.46 -14.18
CA ARG A 364 -16.45 -7.22 -15.63
C ARG A 364 -16.25 -5.74 -15.96
N GLN A 365 -16.98 -4.83 -15.33
CA GLN A 365 -16.84 -3.39 -15.54
C GLN A 365 -15.47 -2.87 -15.03
N MET A 366 -14.98 -3.38 -13.90
CA MET A 366 -13.59 -3.18 -13.46
C MET A 366 -12.59 -3.64 -14.53
N LEU A 367 -12.72 -4.87 -15.05
CA LEU A 367 -11.80 -5.39 -16.05
C LEU A 367 -11.87 -4.61 -17.37
N ARG A 368 -13.05 -4.14 -17.78
CA ARG A 368 -13.24 -3.25 -18.93
C ARG A 368 -12.51 -1.92 -18.73
N ASN A 369 -12.62 -1.31 -17.55
CA ASN A 369 -11.88 -0.11 -17.18
C ASN A 369 -10.35 -0.33 -17.21
N VAL A 370 -9.87 -1.38 -16.55
CA VAL A 370 -8.44 -1.73 -16.49
C VAL A 370 -7.88 -1.97 -17.90
N ALA A 371 -8.46 -2.91 -18.63
CA ALA A 371 -7.95 -3.38 -19.91
C ALA A 371 -8.21 -2.41 -21.07
N GLY A 372 -9.16 -1.48 -20.90
CA GLY A 372 -9.44 -0.39 -21.82
C GLY A 372 -8.49 0.77 -21.65
N CYS A 373 -8.06 1.09 -20.42
CA CYS A 373 -7.04 2.13 -20.16
C CYS A 373 -5.62 1.69 -20.56
N LEU A 374 -5.30 0.39 -20.43
CA LEU A 374 -3.97 -0.13 -20.77
C LEU A 374 -3.73 -0.17 -22.27
N LYS A 375 -2.57 0.35 -22.69
CA LYS A 375 -2.02 0.04 -24.03
C LYS A 375 -1.47 -1.38 -24.08
N LYS A 376 -1.27 -1.90 -25.29
CA LYS A 376 -0.53 -3.14 -25.54
C LYS A 376 0.84 -3.08 -24.86
N GLY A 377 1.18 -4.14 -24.12
CA GLY A 377 2.37 -4.22 -23.30
C GLY A 377 2.29 -3.49 -21.95
N GLY A 378 1.15 -2.88 -21.59
CA GLY A 378 0.93 -2.27 -20.28
C GLY A 378 0.73 -3.30 -19.16
N ARG A 379 0.86 -2.87 -17.89
CA ARG A 379 0.74 -3.74 -16.70
C ARG A 379 -0.47 -3.40 -15.85
N PHE A 380 -1.18 -4.43 -15.39
CA PHE A 380 -2.16 -4.32 -14.30
C PHE A 380 -1.56 -4.90 -13.01
N LEU A 381 -1.20 -4.01 -12.08
CA LEU A 381 -0.62 -4.36 -10.79
C LEU A 381 -1.70 -4.39 -9.71
N GLY A 382 -1.64 -5.35 -8.80
CA GLY A 382 -2.56 -5.33 -7.67
C GLY A 382 -2.19 -6.18 -6.47
N VAL A 383 -2.97 -5.97 -5.42
CA VAL A 383 -2.89 -6.68 -4.14
C VAL A 383 -4.31 -6.99 -3.68
N CYS A 384 -4.55 -8.22 -3.26
CA CYS A 384 -5.83 -8.64 -2.70
C CYS A 384 -5.69 -9.79 -1.71
N PRO A 385 -6.73 -10.00 -0.88
CA PRO A 385 -6.93 -11.23 -0.10
C PRO A 385 -6.76 -12.48 -0.97
N ASN A 386 -6.01 -13.46 -0.48
CA ASN A 386 -5.71 -14.68 -1.20
C ASN A 386 -6.83 -15.70 -1.01
N SER A 387 -7.62 -15.98 -2.06
CA SER A 387 -8.69 -16.98 -2.03
C SER A 387 -8.24 -18.35 -1.55
N ASP A 388 -6.99 -18.73 -1.81
CA ASP A 388 -6.49 -20.07 -1.50
C ASP A 388 -6.37 -20.24 0.03
N VAL A 389 -6.00 -19.16 0.74
CA VAL A 389 -5.97 -19.10 2.20
C VAL A 389 -7.40 -19.09 2.76
N ILE A 390 -8.30 -18.30 2.17
CA ILE A 390 -9.72 -18.24 2.56
C ILE A 390 -10.38 -19.63 2.41
N SER A 391 -10.22 -20.26 1.26
CA SER A 391 -10.80 -21.58 0.94
C SER A 391 -10.26 -22.66 1.87
N ALA A 392 -8.94 -22.67 2.13
CA ALA A 392 -8.34 -23.60 3.07
C ALA A 392 -8.87 -23.43 4.50
N ARG A 393 -9.01 -22.18 4.98
CA ARG A 393 -9.58 -21.90 6.31
C ARG A 393 -11.05 -22.29 6.41
N VAL A 394 -11.85 -22.02 5.38
CA VAL A 394 -13.25 -22.42 5.32
C VAL A 394 -13.40 -23.94 5.37
N ALA A 395 -12.68 -24.67 4.51
CA ALA A 395 -12.71 -26.13 4.50
C ALA A 395 -12.22 -26.74 5.84
N GLU A 396 -11.15 -26.19 6.43
CA GLU A 396 -10.63 -26.61 7.74
C GLU A 396 -11.68 -26.45 8.86
N ILE A 397 -12.37 -25.31 8.91
CA ILE A 397 -13.38 -25.01 9.92
C ILE A 397 -14.64 -25.85 9.71
N ASN A 398 -15.10 -26.00 8.46
CA ASN A 398 -16.29 -26.78 8.13
C ASN A 398 -16.07 -28.28 8.40
N ALA A 399 -14.89 -28.83 8.10
CA ALA A 399 -14.52 -30.19 8.50
C ALA A 399 -14.55 -30.37 10.02
N LYS A 400 -13.93 -29.46 10.79
CA LYS A 400 -13.94 -29.48 12.26
C LYS A 400 -15.34 -29.30 12.87
N LYS A 401 -16.25 -28.58 12.21
CA LYS A 401 -17.68 -28.54 12.61
C LYS A 401 -18.35 -29.89 12.37
N LYS A 402 -18.16 -30.48 11.19
CA LYS A 402 -18.73 -31.78 10.80
C LYS A 402 -18.27 -32.93 11.72
N GLU A 403 -16.99 -32.93 12.10
CA GLU A 403 -16.43 -33.88 13.08
C GLU A 403 -17.06 -33.73 14.47
N ARG A 404 -17.13 -32.50 15.01
CA ARG A 404 -17.77 -32.22 16.31
C ARG A 404 -19.26 -32.60 16.32
N GLN A 405 -19.99 -32.28 15.25
CA GLN A 405 -21.40 -32.67 15.10
C GLN A 405 -21.58 -34.19 14.99
N ALA A 406 -20.66 -34.89 14.32
CA ALA A 406 -20.68 -36.36 14.23
C ALA A 406 -20.35 -37.03 15.58
N GLN A 407 -19.43 -36.45 16.36
CA GLN A 407 -19.13 -36.92 17.71
C GLN A 407 -20.31 -36.70 18.67
N ALA A 408 -20.87 -35.48 18.72
CA ALA A 408 -22.03 -35.18 19.56
C ALA A 408 -23.28 -36.03 19.21
N LYS A 409 -23.43 -36.42 17.94
CA LYS A 409 -24.48 -37.37 17.51
C LYS A 409 -24.26 -38.80 18.01
N LYS A 410 -23.01 -39.25 18.18
CA LYS A 410 -22.68 -40.57 18.74
C LYS A 410 -22.86 -40.59 20.26
N GLU A 411 -22.37 -39.55 20.94
CA GLU A 411 -22.52 -39.41 22.40
C GLU A 411 -24.02 -39.36 22.80
N LYS A 412 -24.86 -38.65 22.03
CA LYS A 412 -26.33 -38.66 22.20
C LYS A 412 -27.05 -39.97 21.85
N THR A 413 -26.38 -40.97 21.27
CA THR A 413 -26.95 -42.31 21.07
C THR A 413 -26.58 -43.32 22.15
N ASP A 414 -25.55 -43.03 22.96
CA ASP A 414 -25.05 -43.95 23.99
C ASP A 414 -25.52 -43.61 25.42
N GLU A 415 -25.94 -42.36 25.69
CA GLU A 415 -26.54 -41.95 26.98
C GLU A 415 -27.90 -41.23 26.83
N ALA A 416 -28.79 -41.41 27.81
CA ALA A 416 -30.10 -40.77 27.87
C ALA A 416 -29.97 -39.25 28.05
N PRO A 417 -30.90 -38.42 27.52
CA PRO A 417 -30.67 -36.99 27.38
C PRO A 417 -30.66 -36.26 28.74
N GLU A 418 -29.46 -35.89 29.19
CA GLU A 418 -29.28 -34.83 30.18
C GLU A 418 -29.42 -33.45 29.48
N ASP A 419 -30.14 -32.52 30.12
CA ASP A 419 -30.51 -31.19 29.59
C ASP A 419 -29.30 -30.23 29.53
N GLY A 420 -28.29 -30.58 28.74
CA GLY A 420 -27.22 -29.66 28.37
C GLY A 420 -27.71 -28.66 27.32
N GLU A 421 -27.67 -27.36 27.63
CA GLU A 421 -27.88 -26.29 26.65
C GLU A 421 -26.94 -26.53 25.46
N VAL A 422 -27.50 -26.93 24.32
CA VAL A 422 -26.73 -27.08 23.09
C VAL A 422 -26.43 -25.66 22.63
N GLU A 423 -25.18 -25.18 22.81
CA GLU A 423 -24.77 -23.94 22.16
C GLU A 423 -25.06 -24.08 20.67
N GLU A 424 -25.95 -23.23 20.17
CA GLU A 424 -26.24 -23.11 18.75
C GLU A 424 -24.95 -22.62 18.06
N ASP A 425 -24.15 -23.56 17.56
CA ASP A 425 -23.06 -23.31 16.61
C ASP A 425 -23.69 -22.61 15.41
N ASP A 426 -23.57 -21.29 15.39
CA ASP A 426 -24.46 -20.36 14.68
C ASP A 426 -24.21 -20.29 13.17
N GLY A 427 -23.66 -21.37 12.60
CA GLY A 427 -23.28 -21.52 11.20
C GLY A 427 -22.03 -20.73 10.82
N LYS A 428 -21.62 -19.72 11.60
CA LYS A 428 -20.62 -18.74 11.18
C LYS A 428 -19.22 -19.35 11.10
N VAL A 429 -18.51 -19.00 10.02
CA VAL A 429 -17.10 -19.29 9.86
C VAL A 429 -16.31 -18.03 10.15
N GLU A 430 -15.45 -18.11 11.15
CA GLU A 430 -14.64 -17.00 11.65
C GLU A 430 -13.24 -17.50 12.02
N TRP A 431 -12.23 -16.69 11.72
CA TRP A 431 -10.87 -16.89 12.21
C TRP A 431 -10.12 -15.55 12.29
N GLY A 432 -8.97 -15.58 12.93
CA GLY A 432 -8.10 -14.42 13.10
C GLY A 432 -7.27 -14.52 14.37
N ASN A 433 -6.70 -13.39 14.76
CA ASN A 433 -5.95 -13.22 15.98
C ASN A 433 -6.27 -11.85 16.60
N GLN A 434 -5.44 -11.36 17.52
CA GLN A 434 -5.68 -10.07 18.20
C GLN A 434 -5.64 -8.84 17.28
N ILE A 435 -4.99 -8.91 16.11
CA ILE A 435 -4.86 -7.77 15.19
C ILE A 435 -5.72 -7.86 13.92
N TYR A 436 -6.15 -9.06 13.50
CA TYR A 436 -7.02 -9.22 12.32
C TYR A 436 -8.11 -10.27 12.57
N ARG A 437 -9.27 -10.11 11.94
CA ARG A 437 -10.37 -11.08 11.97
C ARG A 437 -11.09 -11.11 10.63
N VAL A 438 -11.46 -12.30 10.19
CA VAL A 438 -12.33 -12.57 9.04
C VAL A 438 -13.57 -13.29 9.56
N ARG A 439 -14.77 -12.80 9.24
CA ARG A 439 -16.05 -13.41 9.63
C ARG A 439 -16.97 -13.48 8.43
N PHE A 440 -17.45 -14.68 8.09
CA PHE A 440 -18.55 -14.85 7.14
C PHE A 440 -19.91 -14.62 7.85
N PRO A 441 -20.79 -13.77 7.29
CA PRO A 441 -22.14 -13.53 7.82
C PRO A 441 -23.14 -14.62 7.43
N VAL A 442 -22.78 -15.48 6.48
CA VAL A 442 -23.58 -16.56 5.91
C VAL A 442 -22.81 -17.88 5.96
N GLU A 443 -23.52 -18.99 5.82
CA GLU A 443 -22.91 -20.31 5.66
C GLU A 443 -22.01 -20.36 4.42
N THR A 444 -20.89 -21.08 4.52
CA THR A 444 -19.84 -21.16 3.50
C THR A 444 -19.80 -22.56 2.88
N PRO A 445 -19.23 -22.74 1.67
CA PRO A 445 -19.15 -24.05 1.03
C PRO A 445 -18.38 -25.07 1.90
N GLU A 446 -18.91 -26.29 2.05
CA GLU A 446 -18.25 -27.35 2.85
C GLU A 446 -16.81 -27.63 2.41
N ASP A 447 -16.56 -27.58 1.10
CA ASP A 447 -15.27 -27.84 0.45
C ASP A 447 -14.39 -26.59 0.30
N GLY A 448 -14.87 -25.41 0.73
CA GLY A 448 -14.22 -24.13 0.52
C GLY A 448 -14.24 -23.63 -0.93
N ILE A 449 -14.96 -24.28 -1.86
CA ILE A 449 -15.00 -23.90 -3.27
C ILE A 449 -16.17 -22.95 -3.55
N PHE A 450 -15.87 -21.66 -3.58
CA PHE A 450 -16.83 -20.57 -3.80
C PHE A 450 -17.47 -20.59 -5.21
N ARG A 451 -18.72 -21.06 -5.29
CA ARG A 451 -19.53 -21.12 -6.53
C ARG A 451 -20.96 -20.58 -6.29
N PRO A 452 -21.47 -19.61 -7.08
CA PRO A 452 -20.79 -18.87 -8.16
C PRO A 452 -19.59 -18.06 -7.64
N PRO A 453 -18.67 -17.58 -8.49
CA PRO A 453 -17.41 -16.97 -8.02
C PRO A 453 -17.56 -15.51 -7.55
N PHE A 454 -18.77 -15.02 -7.29
CA PHE A 454 -19.08 -13.64 -6.89
C PHE A 454 -20.05 -13.61 -5.69
N GLY A 455 -20.14 -12.48 -5.00
CA GLY A 455 -21.13 -12.24 -3.94
C GLY A 455 -20.80 -12.85 -2.57
N TRP A 456 -19.69 -13.58 -2.44
CA TRP A 456 -19.23 -14.17 -1.16
C TRP A 456 -18.67 -13.12 -0.21
N LYS A 457 -19.57 -12.38 0.43
CA LYS A 457 -19.28 -11.32 1.39
C LYS A 457 -18.68 -11.88 2.69
N TYR A 458 -17.65 -11.24 3.21
CA TYR A 458 -17.16 -11.42 4.58
C TYR A 458 -16.86 -10.06 5.22
N SER A 459 -16.90 -9.98 6.55
CA SER A 459 -16.44 -8.80 7.29
C SER A 459 -14.95 -8.94 7.60
N TYR A 460 -14.17 -7.92 7.25
CA TYR A 460 -12.74 -7.83 7.55
C TYR A 460 -12.45 -6.80 8.65
N PHE A 461 -11.71 -7.22 9.66
CA PHE A 461 -11.20 -6.36 10.72
C PHE A 461 -9.67 -6.37 10.70
N MET A 462 -9.08 -5.18 10.83
CA MET A 462 -7.65 -4.96 11.01
C MET A 462 -7.43 -3.83 12.00
N GLU A 463 -6.78 -4.13 13.11
CA GLU A 463 -6.53 -3.19 14.20
C GLU A 463 -5.90 -1.88 13.66
N GLU A 464 -6.48 -0.74 14.05
CA GLU A 464 -6.09 0.61 13.63
C GLU A 464 -6.14 0.91 12.11
N ALA A 465 -6.68 0.02 11.26
CA ALA A 465 -6.69 0.22 9.80
C ALA A 465 -8.05 -0.02 9.13
N VAL A 466 -8.80 -1.04 9.56
CA VAL A 466 -10.09 -1.45 8.97
C VAL A 466 -11.03 -1.90 10.10
N GLU A 467 -12.19 -1.27 10.20
CA GLU A 467 -13.18 -1.53 11.28
C GLU A 467 -14.39 -2.26 10.68
N GLU A 468 -14.33 -3.60 10.68
CA GLU A 468 -15.37 -4.52 10.19
C GLU A 468 -15.96 -4.15 8.81
N VAL A 469 -15.08 -3.86 7.85
CA VAL A 469 -15.48 -3.50 6.49
C VAL A 469 -15.93 -4.75 5.72
N PRO A 470 -17.06 -4.70 5.00
CA PRO A 470 -17.46 -5.77 4.09
C PRO A 470 -16.56 -5.85 2.86
N GLU A 471 -15.92 -7.00 2.67
CA GLU A 471 -15.15 -7.38 1.49
C GLU A 471 -15.79 -8.62 0.83
N TYR A 472 -15.31 -9.03 -0.35
CA TYR A 472 -15.79 -10.23 -1.05
C TYR A 472 -14.63 -11.14 -1.42
N VAL A 473 -14.86 -12.46 -1.36
CA VAL A 473 -13.86 -13.43 -1.83
C VAL A 473 -13.62 -13.22 -3.33
N VAL A 474 -12.35 -13.31 -3.75
CA VAL A 474 -11.92 -13.25 -5.15
C VAL A 474 -11.38 -14.62 -5.56
N PRO A 475 -12.22 -15.59 -5.99
CA PRO A 475 -11.75 -16.94 -6.32
C PRO A 475 -10.75 -16.87 -7.48
N TRP A 476 -9.47 -17.11 -7.18
CA TRP A 476 -8.38 -16.64 -8.04
C TRP A 476 -8.44 -17.19 -9.48
N GLU A 477 -8.73 -18.48 -9.65
CA GLU A 477 -8.82 -19.07 -10.99
C GLU A 477 -10.01 -18.55 -11.79
N ALA A 478 -11.10 -18.14 -11.13
CA ALA A 478 -12.21 -17.46 -11.80
C ALA A 478 -11.80 -16.03 -12.20
N PHE A 479 -11.09 -15.30 -11.34
CA PHE A 479 -10.54 -13.98 -11.68
C PHE A 479 -9.55 -14.06 -12.84
N ARG A 480 -8.64 -15.04 -12.84
CA ARG A 480 -7.68 -15.30 -13.93
C ARG A 480 -8.38 -15.65 -15.24
N ALA A 481 -9.41 -16.50 -15.21
CA ALA A 481 -10.22 -16.78 -16.40
C ALA A 481 -10.94 -15.53 -16.91
N LEU A 482 -11.50 -14.70 -16.03
CA LEU A 482 -12.12 -13.42 -16.41
C LEU A 482 -11.12 -12.43 -17.01
N THR A 483 -9.83 -12.46 -16.65
CA THR A 483 -8.83 -11.56 -17.26
C THR A 483 -8.47 -11.94 -18.70
N GLU A 484 -8.56 -13.23 -19.06
CA GLU A 484 -8.27 -13.71 -20.43
C GLU A 484 -9.24 -13.09 -21.45
N ASP A 485 -10.54 -12.96 -21.09
CA ASP A 485 -11.59 -12.26 -21.85
C ASP A 485 -11.21 -10.83 -22.27
N TYR A 486 -10.27 -10.19 -21.57
CA TYR A 486 -9.87 -8.78 -21.76
C TYR A 486 -8.42 -8.62 -22.26
N ASN A 487 -7.81 -9.68 -22.79
CA ASN A 487 -6.41 -9.70 -23.22
C ASN A 487 -5.42 -9.36 -22.10
N LEU A 488 -5.68 -9.84 -20.87
CA LEU A 488 -4.78 -9.70 -19.73
C LEU A 488 -4.24 -11.08 -19.32
N GLU A 489 -2.94 -11.30 -19.54
CA GLU A 489 -2.26 -12.56 -19.22
C GLU A 489 -1.53 -12.45 -17.87
N LEU A 490 -1.58 -13.52 -17.05
CA LEU A 490 -0.95 -13.52 -15.73
C LEU A 490 0.58 -13.60 -15.83
N GLN A 491 1.27 -12.54 -15.45
CA GLN A 491 2.74 -12.49 -15.42
C GLN A 491 3.31 -12.89 -14.05
N TYR A 492 2.63 -12.52 -12.96
CA TYR A 492 3.11 -12.73 -11.59
C TYR A 492 1.95 -12.88 -10.61
N ARG A 493 2.07 -13.83 -9.68
CA ARG A 493 1.22 -13.97 -8.48
C ARG A 493 2.06 -14.59 -7.36
N LYS A 494 2.21 -13.94 -6.20
CA LYS A 494 2.88 -14.53 -5.03
C LYS A 494 2.25 -14.10 -3.70
N PRO A 495 2.09 -15.02 -2.71
CA PRO A 495 1.77 -14.68 -1.33
C PRO A 495 2.79 -13.71 -0.73
N PHE A 496 2.36 -12.81 0.15
CA PHE A 496 3.22 -11.76 0.71
C PHE A 496 4.52 -12.26 1.36
N LEU A 497 4.45 -13.34 2.13
CA LEU A 497 5.63 -13.94 2.78
C LEU A 497 6.57 -14.64 1.78
N ASP A 498 6.12 -14.92 0.56
CA ASP A 498 6.93 -15.51 -0.51
C ASP A 498 7.71 -14.40 -1.22
N ILE A 499 7.04 -13.27 -1.51
CA ILE A 499 7.68 -12.02 -1.96
C ILE A 499 8.80 -11.62 -0.99
N TRP A 500 8.59 -11.75 0.32
CA TRP A 500 9.64 -11.52 1.31
C TRP A 500 10.85 -12.45 1.09
N ARG A 501 10.63 -13.77 0.98
CA ARG A 501 11.72 -14.74 0.86
C ARG A 501 12.54 -14.54 -0.42
N ASP A 502 11.87 -14.19 -1.51
CA ASP A 502 12.51 -14.01 -2.82
C ASP A 502 13.25 -12.68 -2.95
N GLU A 503 12.68 -11.58 -2.42
CA GLU A 503 13.11 -10.21 -2.74
C GLU A 503 13.90 -9.53 -1.60
N LYS A 504 14.03 -10.16 -0.42
CA LYS A 504 14.78 -9.58 0.72
C LYS A 504 16.27 -9.39 0.44
N ASP A 505 16.87 -10.22 -0.41
CA ASP A 505 18.32 -10.18 -0.69
C ASP A 505 18.65 -9.46 -2.02
N ASP A 506 17.63 -8.91 -2.69
CA ASP A 506 17.80 -8.14 -3.92
C ASP A 506 18.64 -6.85 -3.67
N PRO A 507 19.52 -6.46 -4.61
CA PRO A 507 20.43 -5.32 -4.45
C PRO A 507 19.74 -3.96 -4.20
N GLU A 508 18.51 -3.77 -4.64
CA GLU A 508 17.76 -2.52 -4.47
C GLU A 508 16.69 -2.64 -3.37
N LEU A 509 15.92 -3.73 -3.39
CA LEU A 509 14.77 -3.97 -2.51
C LEU A 509 15.19 -4.41 -1.10
N GLY A 510 16.31 -5.13 -0.96
CA GLY A 510 16.87 -5.49 0.35
C GLY A 510 17.29 -4.25 1.15
N PRO A 511 18.15 -3.37 0.60
CA PRO A 511 18.45 -2.09 1.24
C PRO A 511 17.23 -1.17 1.42
N LEU A 512 16.18 -1.31 0.59
CA LEU A 512 14.91 -0.61 0.79
C LEU A 512 14.16 -1.14 2.03
N SER A 513 14.16 -2.46 2.27
CA SER A 513 13.49 -3.06 3.43
C SER A 513 14.09 -2.55 4.75
N GLU A 514 15.41 -2.36 4.82
CA GLU A 514 16.09 -1.70 5.96
C GLU A 514 15.63 -0.25 6.15
N ARG A 515 15.63 0.54 5.06
CA ARG A 515 15.20 1.97 5.10
C ARG A 515 13.74 2.13 5.51
N MET A 516 12.91 1.15 5.22
CA MET A 516 11.49 1.12 5.57
C MET A 516 11.22 0.52 6.95
N GLY A 517 12.24 -0.01 7.65
CA GLY A 517 12.07 -0.63 8.97
C GLY A 517 11.33 -1.97 8.92
N VAL A 518 11.47 -2.70 7.81
CA VAL A 518 10.91 -4.05 7.61
C VAL A 518 11.84 -5.12 8.17
N ARG A 519 13.16 -4.94 8.07
CA ARG A 519 14.14 -5.84 8.71
C ARG A 519 15.09 -5.10 9.62
N ASP A 520 15.62 -5.81 10.60
CA ASP A 520 16.76 -5.31 11.37
C ASP A 520 18.00 -5.19 10.48
N ARG A 521 18.78 -4.15 10.70
CA ARG A 521 19.95 -3.83 9.88
C ARG A 521 21.21 -4.63 10.25
N ALA A 522 21.25 -5.20 11.45
CA ALA A 522 22.37 -5.99 11.95
C ALA A 522 22.10 -7.50 11.84
N THR A 523 20.90 -7.97 12.16
CA THR A 523 20.53 -9.40 12.09
C THR A 523 19.89 -9.81 10.77
N GLY A 524 19.29 -8.87 10.04
CA GLY A 524 18.52 -9.15 8.81
C GLY A 524 17.13 -9.73 9.06
N GLU A 525 16.73 -9.91 10.32
CA GLU A 525 15.46 -10.52 10.71
C GLU A 525 14.25 -9.64 10.37
N LEU A 526 13.15 -10.26 9.95
CA LEU A 526 11.89 -9.59 9.65
C LEU A 526 11.25 -9.02 10.94
N LEU A 527 11.07 -7.71 11.00
CA LEU A 527 10.55 -6.96 12.15
C LEU A 527 9.01 -6.99 12.19
N MET A 528 8.47 -8.20 12.34
CA MET A 528 7.04 -8.46 12.51
C MET A 528 6.83 -9.51 13.59
N THR A 529 5.77 -9.35 14.39
CA THR A 529 5.27 -10.40 15.29
C THR A 529 4.67 -11.57 14.50
N GLU A 530 4.42 -12.72 15.15
CA GLU A 530 3.77 -13.85 14.46
C GLU A 530 2.33 -13.51 14.07
N GLU A 531 1.63 -12.71 14.87
CA GLU A 531 0.29 -12.23 14.57
C GLU A 531 0.27 -11.29 13.35
N GLU A 532 1.28 -10.42 13.23
CA GLU A 532 1.50 -9.60 12.04
C GLU A 532 1.85 -10.44 10.80
N LYS A 533 2.65 -11.50 10.94
CA LYS A 533 2.99 -12.41 9.82
C LYS A 533 1.77 -13.19 9.35
N GLU A 534 0.95 -13.68 10.28
CA GLU A 534 -0.30 -14.36 9.97
C GLU A 534 -1.26 -13.41 9.21
N ALA A 535 -1.46 -12.20 9.72
CA ALA A 535 -2.27 -11.17 9.07
C ALA A 535 -1.76 -10.78 7.67
N ALA A 536 -0.43 -10.74 7.47
CA ALA A 536 0.16 -10.51 6.15
C ALA A 536 -0.01 -11.71 5.20
N SER A 537 0.04 -12.94 5.71
CA SER A 537 -0.11 -14.17 4.92
C SER A 537 -1.48 -14.30 4.25
N PHE A 538 -2.48 -13.56 4.74
CA PHE A 538 -3.81 -13.43 4.14
C PHE A 538 -3.78 -12.82 2.72
N TYR A 539 -2.71 -12.09 2.35
CA TYR A 539 -2.63 -11.35 1.10
C TYR A 539 -1.64 -11.95 0.09
N HIS A 540 -1.94 -11.77 -1.20
CA HIS A 540 -0.99 -11.93 -2.29
C HIS A 540 -0.87 -10.65 -3.13
N ALA A 541 0.19 -10.54 -3.92
CA ALA A 541 0.35 -9.51 -4.94
C ALA A 541 0.41 -10.16 -6.34
N PHE A 542 -0.01 -9.41 -7.36
CA PHE A 542 -0.06 -9.87 -8.74
C PHE A 542 0.32 -8.80 -9.77
N CYS A 543 0.71 -9.28 -10.96
CA CYS A 543 0.85 -8.48 -12.18
C CYS A 543 0.22 -9.25 -13.35
N PHE A 544 -0.68 -8.60 -14.09
CA PHE A 544 -1.09 -9.04 -15.43
C PHE A 544 -0.48 -8.14 -16.50
N TYR A 545 -0.23 -8.71 -17.66
CA TYR A 545 0.32 -8.04 -18.85
C TYR A 545 -0.77 -7.93 -19.92
N LYS A 546 -0.90 -6.75 -20.53
CA LYS A 546 -1.84 -6.52 -21.65
C LYS A 546 -1.22 -7.01 -22.96
N VAL A 547 -1.73 -8.12 -23.50
CA VAL A 547 -1.30 -8.65 -24.82
C VAL A 547 -1.95 -7.96 -26.00
#